data_AF-A0A223D4T9-F1
#
_entry.id   AF-A0A223D4T9-F1
#
_cell.length_a   1.000
_cell.length_b   1.000
_cell.length_c   1.000
_cell.angle_alpha   90.00
_cell.angle_beta   90.00
_cell.angle_gamma   90.00
#
_symmetry.space_group_name_H-M   'P 1'
#
loop_
_entity.id
_entity.type
_entity.pdbx_description
1 polymer ?
#
loop_
_entity_poly.entity_id
_entity_poly.type
_entity_poly.pdbx_seq_one_letter_code
_entity_poly.pdbx_strand_id
1 'polypeptide(L)'
;MKMSKTLVAALVCTSILSTPALAAKDNSINAIAPEGLSTSEQAPANYNPALKSANDGKSSAKGTEASIEVANPIIVLDPGHGGSDPGAVGNGIEEAAVVLDIATRSKNYIVANYPATVHMTRTANTTLTLADRTTFANNKGANFFVSFHINSYSTTTPNGLETYYYPGSTNGQKLATDLYNKLKANYSTLRGVKSADFYVLHYTNMPASLGETGFISNATDATNLKSATFKQNLAVAYAQGMHVYWWGF
;
A
#
# COMPACT_ATOMS: atom_id res chain seq x y z
N MET A 1 81.54 1.50 13.71
CA MET A 1 81.33 1.65 12.26
C MET A 1 80.25 0.66 11.81
N LYS A 2 79.00 1.14 11.65
CA LYS A 2 77.99 0.73 10.65
C LYS A 2 76.62 1.23 11.13
N MET A 3 76.07 2.16 10.34
CA MET A 3 74.75 2.74 10.46
C MET A 3 73.67 1.67 10.23
N SER A 4 72.62 1.68 11.03
CA SER A 4 71.34 1.03 10.71
C SER A 4 70.28 2.11 10.62
N LYS A 5 69.62 2.15 9.45
CA LYS A 5 68.71 3.20 9.00
C LYS A 5 67.33 3.00 9.62
N THR A 6 66.79 4.09 10.16
CA THR A 6 65.39 4.28 10.51
C THR A 6 64.52 4.17 9.25
N LEU A 7 63.57 3.24 9.24
CA LEU A 7 62.53 3.16 8.21
C LEU A 7 61.26 3.82 8.78
N VAL A 8 60.92 4.99 8.25
CA VAL A 8 59.64 5.68 8.52
C VAL A 8 58.60 5.04 7.60
N ALA A 9 57.65 4.31 8.16
CA ALA A 9 56.46 3.86 7.44
C ALA A 9 55.44 5.00 7.41
N ALA A 10 55.29 5.64 6.26
CA ALA A 10 54.25 6.63 6.03
C ALA A 10 52.89 5.91 5.92
N LEU A 11 51.98 6.25 6.84
CA LEU A 11 50.60 5.79 6.87
C LEU A 11 49.81 6.55 5.79
N VAL A 12 49.59 5.93 4.63
CA VAL A 12 48.68 6.47 3.61
C VAL A 12 47.27 6.03 3.96
N CYS A 13 46.54 6.91 4.63
CA CYS A 13 45.11 6.78 4.86
C CYS A 13 44.38 7.01 3.53
N THR A 14 44.04 5.94 2.83
CA THR A 14 43.17 5.99 1.64
C THR A 14 41.73 5.83 2.11
N SER A 15 41.03 6.96 2.21
CA SER A 15 39.58 6.99 2.38
C SER A 15 38.92 6.45 1.12
N ILE A 16 38.37 5.24 1.23
CA ILE A 16 37.49 4.69 0.20
C ILE A 16 36.16 5.44 0.34
N LEU A 17 35.98 6.48 -0.48
CA LEU A 17 34.65 7.05 -0.74
C LEU A 17 33.87 5.99 -1.52
N SER A 18 33.05 5.22 -0.82
CA SER A 18 32.01 4.41 -1.45
C SER A 18 31.02 5.36 -2.10
N THR A 19 31.01 5.39 -3.43
CA THR A 19 29.91 5.97 -4.18
C THR A 19 28.62 5.24 -3.76
N PRO A 20 27.50 5.94 -3.52
CA PRO A 20 26.22 5.26 -3.40
C PRO A 20 25.96 4.63 -4.78
N ALA A 21 25.96 3.30 -4.81
CA ALA A 21 25.54 2.55 -5.98
C ALA A 21 24.16 3.07 -6.40
N LEU A 22 24.06 3.58 -7.63
CA LEU A 22 22.80 3.77 -8.31
C LEU A 22 21.99 2.49 -8.11
N ALA A 23 20.80 2.62 -7.52
CA ALA A 23 19.85 1.53 -7.42
C ALA A 23 19.66 0.92 -8.81
N ALA A 24 20.21 -0.27 -9.01
CA ALA A 24 19.95 -1.06 -10.18
C ALA A 24 18.42 -1.29 -10.20
N LYS A 25 17.78 -0.87 -11.28
CA LYS A 25 16.41 -1.29 -11.59
C LYS A 25 16.44 -2.80 -11.78
N ASP A 26 16.17 -3.53 -10.71
CA ASP A 26 15.89 -4.94 -10.81
C ASP A 26 14.53 -5.08 -11.50
N ASN A 27 14.60 -5.40 -12.80
CA ASN A 27 13.46 -5.67 -13.67
C ASN A 27 12.98 -7.12 -13.52
N SER A 28 13.19 -7.75 -12.36
CA SER A 28 12.64 -9.07 -12.01
C SER A 28 11.15 -8.98 -11.66
N ILE A 29 10.34 -8.59 -12.64
CA ILE A 29 8.86 -8.66 -12.60
C ILE A 29 8.30 -10.09 -12.60
N ASN A 30 9.12 -11.09 -12.31
CA ASN A 30 8.64 -12.46 -12.10
C ASN A 30 8.00 -12.52 -10.72
N ALA A 31 6.68 -12.36 -10.71
CA ALA A 31 5.70 -12.42 -9.61
C ALA A 31 5.79 -11.29 -8.56
N ILE A 32 5.16 -10.16 -8.84
CA ILE A 32 4.67 -9.23 -7.82
C ILE A 32 3.21 -8.96 -8.17
N ALA A 33 2.31 -9.42 -7.31
CA ALA A 33 0.85 -9.22 -7.24
C ALA A 33 0.06 -9.35 -8.57
N PRO A 34 -0.96 -10.22 -8.67
CA PRO A 34 -1.79 -10.39 -9.87
C PRO A 34 -2.71 -9.18 -10.15
N GLU A 35 -2.22 -7.96 -9.92
CA GLU A 35 -2.97 -6.73 -10.08
C GLU A 35 -2.98 -6.28 -11.52
N GLY A 36 -4.17 -5.89 -11.99
CA GLY A 36 -4.31 -5.30 -13.31
C GLY A 36 -3.55 -3.99 -13.40
N LEU A 37 -2.63 -3.90 -14.38
CA LEU A 37 -2.00 -2.64 -14.76
C LEU A 37 -3.04 -1.69 -15.38
N SER A 38 -2.72 -0.40 -15.47
CA SER A 38 -3.58 0.60 -16.14
C SER A 38 -4.03 0.20 -17.56
N THR A 39 -3.24 -0.63 -18.25
CA THR A 39 -3.54 -1.13 -19.61
C THR A 39 -4.47 -2.34 -19.67
N SER A 40 -4.88 -2.88 -18.52
CA SER A 40 -5.70 -4.11 -18.45
C SER A 40 -7.16 -3.92 -18.86
N GLU A 41 -7.70 -2.71 -18.68
CA GLU A 41 -9.08 -2.34 -19.01
C GLU A 41 -9.12 -0.91 -19.57
N GLN A 42 -10.23 -0.53 -20.21
CA GLN A 42 -10.43 0.85 -20.63
C GLN A 42 -10.67 1.75 -19.41
N ALA A 43 -9.99 2.91 -19.36
CA ALA A 43 -10.20 3.93 -18.35
C ALA A 43 -11.71 4.23 -18.13
N PRO A 44 -12.16 4.39 -16.87
CA PRO A 44 -13.57 4.60 -16.59
C PRO A 44 -14.01 5.98 -17.10
N ALA A 45 -15.25 6.10 -17.56
CA ALA A 45 -15.76 7.33 -18.17
C ALA A 45 -15.72 8.56 -17.24
N ASN A 46 -15.70 8.35 -15.92
CA ASN A 46 -15.64 9.41 -14.91
C ASN A 46 -14.22 9.69 -14.38
N TYR A 47 -13.18 9.12 -15.00
CA TYR A 47 -11.81 9.50 -14.73
C TYR A 47 -11.52 10.90 -15.26
N ASN A 48 -10.89 11.73 -14.42
CA ASN A 48 -10.50 13.09 -14.75
C ASN A 48 -9.01 13.29 -14.41
N PRO A 49 -8.12 13.28 -15.41
CA PRO A 49 -6.68 13.42 -15.20
C PRO A 49 -6.26 14.72 -14.49
N ALA A 50 -6.99 15.82 -14.73
CA ALA A 50 -6.71 17.10 -14.08
C ALA A 50 -7.08 17.06 -12.59
N LEU A 51 -8.21 16.45 -12.26
CA LEU A 51 -8.64 16.25 -10.87
C LEU A 51 -7.70 15.30 -10.14
N LYS A 52 -7.30 14.19 -10.79
CA LYS A 52 -6.29 13.25 -10.29
C LYS A 52 -4.99 13.97 -9.96
N SER A 53 -4.44 14.71 -10.91
CA SER A 53 -3.18 15.46 -10.72
C SER A 53 -3.29 16.49 -9.59
N ALA A 54 -4.40 17.23 -9.50
CA ALA A 54 -4.64 18.20 -8.44
C ALA A 54 -4.73 17.54 -7.06
N ASN A 55 -5.42 16.41 -6.95
CA ASN A 55 -5.59 15.69 -5.69
C ASN A 55 -4.32 14.94 -5.26
N ASP A 56 -3.53 14.44 -6.21
CA ASP A 56 -2.23 13.80 -5.96
C ASP A 56 -1.15 14.80 -5.53
N GLY A 57 -1.15 16.01 -6.10
CA GLY A 57 -0.10 17.02 -5.92
C GLY A 57 -0.27 17.94 -4.71
N LYS A 58 -1.45 18.00 -4.10
CA LYS A 58 -1.67 18.83 -2.90
C LYS A 58 -0.90 18.27 -1.71
N SER A 59 0.26 18.79 -1.31
CA SER A 59 0.73 18.50 0.05
C SER A 59 -0.39 18.92 1.00
N SER A 60 -0.87 18.03 1.87
CA SER A 60 -1.71 18.42 3.01
C SER A 60 -0.97 19.56 3.69
N ALA A 61 -1.45 20.79 3.46
CA ALA A 61 -0.77 21.97 3.90
C ALA A 61 -0.56 21.82 5.40
N LYS A 62 0.68 21.98 5.85
CA LYS A 62 0.99 22.25 7.25
C LYS A 62 0.44 23.65 7.51
N GLY A 63 -0.89 23.73 7.58
CA GLY A 63 -1.64 24.95 7.86
C GLY A 63 -1.30 25.35 9.27
N THR A 64 -0.62 26.48 9.37
CA THR A 64 -0.47 27.28 10.57
C THR A 64 -1.73 27.27 11.41
N GLU A 65 -1.54 27.10 12.72
CA GLU A 65 -2.45 27.09 13.88
C GLU A 65 -3.73 27.96 13.83
N ALA A 66 -4.57 27.74 12.83
CA ALA A 66 -5.98 28.06 12.89
C ALA A 66 -6.71 26.72 12.75
N SER A 67 -7.53 26.41 13.74
CA SER A 67 -8.41 25.24 13.79
C SER A 67 -9.38 25.21 12.61
N ILE A 68 -8.88 24.85 11.42
CA ILE A 68 -9.71 24.34 10.36
C ILE A 68 -10.12 22.95 10.85
N GLU A 69 -11.37 22.79 11.23
CA GLU A 69 -11.94 21.45 11.36
C GLU A 69 -11.69 20.74 10.03
N VAL A 70 -10.73 19.81 10.04
CA VAL A 70 -10.47 18.95 8.91
C VAL A 70 -11.76 18.16 8.69
N ALA A 71 -12.47 18.48 7.59
CA ALA A 71 -13.78 17.89 7.31
C ALA A 71 -13.72 16.36 7.38
N ASN A 72 -14.80 15.74 7.85
CA ASN A 72 -14.90 14.28 7.95
C ASN A 72 -14.69 13.64 6.57
N PRO A 73 -13.75 12.69 6.41
CA PRO A 73 -13.42 12.16 5.10
C PRO A 73 -14.49 11.20 4.60
N ILE A 74 -14.65 11.16 3.27
CA ILE A 74 -15.25 10.04 2.55
C ILE A 74 -14.10 9.10 2.14
N ILE A 75 -14.10 7.89 2.69
CA ILE A 75 -13.10 6.86 2.45
C ILE A 75 -13.74 5.75 1.62
N VAL A 76 -13.06 5.30 0.57
CA VAL A 76 -13.44 4.07 -0.14
C VAL A 76 -12.40 3.01 0.13
N LEU A 77 -12.86 1.88 0.70
CA LEU A 77 -12.08 0.68 0.87
C LEU A 77 -12.40 -0.29 -0.27
N ASP A 78 -11.37 -0.84 -0.89
CA ASP A 78 -11.52 -1.80 -1.99
C ASP A 78 -10.95 -3.15 -1.58
N PRO A 79 -11.79 -4.11 -1.18
CA PRO A 79 -11.33 -5.49 -1.06
C PRO A 79 -11.09 -6.04 -2.48
N GLY A 80 -9.82 -6.32 -2.80
CA GLY A 80 -9.40 -6.85 -4.11
C GLY A 80 -10.15 -8.12 -4.52
N HIS A 81 -10.20 -8.40 -5.83
CA HIS A 81 -10.85 -9.61 -6.37
C HIS A 81 -12.33 -9.76 -6.00
N GLY A 82 -12.90 -10.96 -6.06
CA GLY A 82 -14.27 -11.29 -5.69
C GLY A 82 -15.05 -12.05 -6.77
N GLY A 83 -16.00 -12.86 -6.33
CA GLY A 83 -16.88 -13.64 -7.19
C GLY A 83 -16.10 -14.68 -7.99
N SER A 84 -16.08 -14.50 -9.31
CA SER A 84 -15.36 -15.37 -10.26
C SER A 84 -13.85 -15.23 -10.22
N ASP A 85 -13.34 -14.17 -9.60
CA ASP A 85 -11.91 -13.95 -9.38
C ASP A 85 -11.61 -14.19 -7.90
N PRO A 86 -11.01 -15.34 -7.50
CA PRO A 86 -10.64 -15.58 -6.12
C PRO A 86 -9.36 -14.84 -5.70
N GLY A 87 -8.67 -14.17 -6.64
CA GLY A 87 -7.30 -13.71 -6.46
C GLY A 87 -6.33 -14.87 -6.33
N ALA A 88 -5.24 -14.65 -5.60
CA ALA A 88 -4.31 -15.71 -5.30
C ALA A 88 -4.96 -16.78 -4.40
N VAL A 89 -4.71 -18.05 -4.70
CA VAL A 89 -5.18 -19.20 -3.93
C VAL A 89 -3.98 -20.02 -3.51
N GLY A 90 -3.85 -20.28 -2.21
CA GLY A 90 -2.70 -20.98 -1.67
C GLY A 90 -2.88 -21.29 -0.20
N ASN A 91 -2.19 -22.35 0.27
CA ASN A 91 -2.20 -22.74 1.68
C ASN A 91 -3.61 -22.87 2.29
N GLY A 92 -4.64 -23.21 1.49
CA GLY A 92 -6.02 -23.38 1.95
C GLY A 92 -6.78 -22.09 2.26
N ILE A 93 -6.36 -20.95 1.72
CA ILE A 93 -7.10 -19.68 1.73
C ILE A 93 -7.17 -19.08 0.33
N GLU A 94 -8.20 -18.26 0.12
CA GLU A 94 -8.40 -17.45 -1.08
C GLU A 94 -8.25 -15.98 -0.70
N GLU A 95 -7.46 -15.25 -1.48
CA GLU A 95 -7.19 -13.84 -1.25
C GLU A 95 -8.48 -13.03 -1.13
N ALA A 96 -9.41 -13.18 -2.07
CA ALA A 96 -10.67 -12.44 -2.11
C ALA A 96 -11.47 -12.52 -0.80
N ALA A 97 -11.45 -13.68 -0.13
CA ALA A 97 -12.15 -13.89 1.13
C ALA A 97 -11.42 -13.21 2.30
N VAL A 98 -10.09 -13.32 2.35
CA VAL A 98 -9.27 -12.75 3.42
C VAL A 98 -9.29 -11.22 3.37
N VAL A 99 -9.15 -10.62 2.19
CA VAL A 99 -9.13 -9.15 2.05
C VAL A 99 -10.51 -8.53 2.32
N LEU A 100 -11.60 -9.23 1.99
CA LEU A 100 -12.96 -8.81 2.37
C LEU A 100 -13.14 -8.77 3.88
N ASP A 101 -12.64 -9.77 4.61
CA ASP A 101 -12.69 -9.82 6.07
C ASP A 101 -11.89 -8.67 6.70
N ILE A 102 -10.65 -8.47 6.26
CA ILE A 102 -9.78 -7.38 6.76
C ILE A 102 -10.43 -6.01 6.49
N ALA A 103 -10.87 -5.74 5.26
CA ALA A 103 -11.48 -4.47 4.89
C ALA A 103 -12.79 -4.21 5.66
N THR A 104 -13.60 -5.25 5.89
CA THR A 104 -14.83 -5.15 6.70
C THR A 104 -14.50 -4.79 8.15
N ARG A 105 -13.50 -5.43 8.75
CA ARG A 105 -13.03 -5.10 10.10
C ARG A 105 -12.48 -3.67 10.16
N SER A 106 -11.74 -3.24 9.14
CA SER A 106 -11.21 -1.86 9.06
C SER A 106 -12.35 -0.85 9.01
N LYS A 107 -13.36 -1.07 8.14
CA LYS A 107 -14.56 -0.23 8.09
C LYS A 107 -15.24 -0.12 9.45
N ASN A 108 -15.48 -1.27 10.10
CA ASN A 108 -16.17 -1.31 11.39
C ASN A 108 -15.39 -0.55 12.46
N TYR A 109 -14.06 -0.72 12.50
CA TYR A 109 -13.21 0.03 13.42
C TYR A 109 -13.25 1.53 13.15
N ILE A 110 -13.14 1.95 11.88
CA ILE A 110 -13.18 3.37 11.50
C ILE A 110 -14.51 3.99 11.92
N VAL A 111 -15.64 3.39 11.54
CA VAL A 111 -16.98 3.91 11.88
C VAL A 111 -17.21 4.00 13.39
N ALA A 112 -16.62 3.09 14.16
CA ALA A 112 -16.77 3.10 15.62
C ALA A 112 -15.88 4.12 16.33
N ASN A 113 -14.78 4.57 15.72
CA ASN A 113 -13.74 5.34 16.40
C ASN A 113 -13.44 6.72 15.78
N TYR A 114 -13.78 6.94 14.52
CA TYR A 114 -13.41 8.15 13.78
C TYR A 114 -14.62 8.79 13.10
N PRO A 115 -14.67 10.12 13.00
CA PRO A 115 -15.73 10.81 12.28
C PRO A 115 -15.44 10.74 10.78
N ALA A 116 -15.77 9.61 10.15
CA ALA A 116 -15.55 9.34 8.72
C ALA A 116 -16.75 8.63 8.09
N THR A 117 -17.00 8.92 6.81
CA THR A 117 -17.91 8.14 5.97
C THR A 117 -17.11 7.07 5.23
N VAL A 118 -17.45 5.80 5.40
CA VAL A 118 -16.70 4.68 4.79
C VAL A 118 -17.60 3.87 3.86
N HIS A 119 -17.20 3.81 2.59
CA HIS A 119 -17.79 2.94 1.58
C HIS A 119 -16.85 1.77 1.26
N MET A 120 -17.42 0.65 0.83
CA MET A 120 -16.67 -0.47 0.29
C MET A 120 -17.10 -0.72 -1.14
N THR A 121 -16.17 -1.01 -2.05
CA THR A 121 -16.49 -1.37 -3.45
C THR A 121 -17.37 -2.62 -3.51
N ARG A 122 -17.09 -3.60 -2.64
CA ARG A 122 -17.93 -4.78 -2.38
C ARG A 122 -18.03 -5.09 -0.89
N THR A 123 -19.16 -5.68 -0.49
CA THR A 123 -19.40 -6.16 0.89
C THR A 123 -19.69 -7.65 0.96
N ALA A 124 -19.56 -8.36 -0.16
CA ALA A 124 -19.78 -9.79 -0.30
C ALA A 124 -18.81 -10.36 -1.34
N ASN A 125 -18.87 -11.68 -1.57
CA ASN A 125 -18.11 -12.33 -2.63
C ASN A 125 -18.77 -12.08 -4.00
N THR A 126 -18.49 -10.90 -4.58
CA THR A 126 -19.10 -10.42 -5.83
C THR A 126 -18.03 -10.04 -6.84
N THR A 127 -18.22 -10.43 -8.11
CA THR A 127 -17.35 -10.01 -9.21
C THR A 127 -17.50 -8.50 -9.44
N LEU A 128 -16.37 -7.81 -9.55
CA LEU A 128 -16.26 -6.41 -9.97
C LEU A 128 -15.07 -6.27 -10.92
N THR A 129 -15.26 -5.54 -12.02
CA THR A 129 -14.15 -5.13 -12.89
C THR A 129 -13.28 -4.08 -12.20
N LEU A 130 -12.07 -3.83 -12.71
CA LEU A 130 -11.24 -2.76 -12.19
C LEU A 130 -11.88 -1.39 -12.45
N ALA A 131 -12.53 -1.22 -13.60
CA ALA A 131 -13.34 -0.05 -13.94
C ALA A 131 -14.51 0.18 -12.99
N ASP A 132 -15.21 -0.86 -12.54
CA ASP A 132 -16.31 -0.71 -11.57
C ASP A 132 -15.81 -0.13 -10.24
N ARG A 133 -14.65 -0.60 -9.76
CA ARG A 133 -14.04 -0.16 -8.49
C ARG A 133 -13.68 1.32 -8.52
N THR A 134 -13.00 1.75 -9.57
CA THR A 134 -12.57 3.16 -9.72
C THR A 134 -13.76 4.07 -10.04
N THR A 135 -14.71 3.62 -10.88
CA THR A 135 -15.96 4.33 -11.15
C THR A 135 -16.73 4.57 -9.87
N PHE A 136 -16.87 3.55 -9.02
CA PHE A 136 -17.51 3.66 -7.72
C PHE A 136 -16.83 4.71 -6.83
N ALA A 137 -15.50 4.64 -6.68
CA ALA A 137 -14.75 5.58 -5.84
C ALA A 137 -14.88 7.03 -6.34
N ASN A 138 -14.77 7.22 -7.65
CA ASN A 138 -14.92 8.51 -8.32
C ASN A 138 -16.33 9.10 -8.12
N ASN A 139 -17.38 8.28 -8.26
CA ASN A 139 -18.76 8.71 -8.05
C ASN A 139 -19.07 9.06 -6.59
N LYS A 140 -18.39 8.45 -5.61
CA LYS A 140 -18.52 8.83 -4.20
C LYS A 140 -17.85 10.16 -3.86
N GLY A 141 -17.03 10.70 -4.76
CA GLY A 141 -16.20 11.86 -4.44
C GLY A 141 -15.27 11.58 -3.26
N ALA A 142 -14.75 10.35 -3.18
CA ALA A 142 -13.91 9.93 -2.06
C ALA A 142 -12.70 10.86 -1.90
N ASN A 143 -12.34 11.16 -0.66
CA ASN A 143 -11.15 11.95 -0.35
C ASN A 143 -9.87 11.12 -0.50
N PHE A 144 -9.96 9.80 -0.28
CA PHE A 144 -8.88 8.86 -0.59
C PHE A 144 -9.42 7.42 -0.71
N PHE A 145 -8.61 6.57 -1.32
CA PHE A 145 -8.92 5.20 -1.66
C PHE A 145 -7.86 4.23 -1.12
N VAL A 146 -8.27 3.11 -0.54
CA VAL A 146 -7.35 2.07 -0.03
C VAL A 146 -7.78 0.70 -0.55
N SER A 147 -6.94 0.07 -1.36
CA SER A 147 -7.13 -1.32 -1.80
C SER A 147 -6.40 -2.32 -0.91
N PHE A 148 -7.02 -3.47 -0.68
CA PHE A 148 -6.55 -4.54 0.20
C PHE A 148 -6.27 -5.80 -0.64
N HIS A 149 -5.01 -6.23 -0.64
CA HIS A 149 -4.50 -7.37 -1.40
C HIS A 149 -3.52 -8.21 -0.57
N ILE A 150 -3.24 -9.40 -1.06
CA ILE A 150 -2.28 -10.35 -0.50
C ILE A 150 -1.48 -10.94 -1.65
N ASN A 151 -0.17 -10.78 -1.58
CA ASN A 151 0.71 -11.11 -2.67
C ASN A 151 0.80 -12.63 -2.86
N SER A 152 1.41 -13.05 -3.96
CA SER A 152 1.77 -14.43 -4.20
C SER A 152 3.03 -14.51 -5.03
N TYR A 153 3.76 -15.60 -4.88
CA TYR A 153 4.98 -15.86 -5.62
C TYR A 153 5.05 -17.31 -6.08
N SER A 154 5.77 -17.56 -7.18
CA SER A 154 5.97 -18.90 -7.74
C SER A 154 6.74 -19.85 -6.81
N THR A 155 7.45 -19.29 -5.84
CA THR A 155 8.12 -20.00 -4.74
C THR A 155 7.48 -19.62 -3.41
N THR A 156 7.68 -20.45 -2.40
CA THR A 156 7.05 -20.28 -1.08
C THR A 156 7.86 -19.39 -0.12
N THR A 157 9.05 -18.93 -0.53
CA THR A 157 9.98 -18.19 0.33
C THR A 157 9.57 -16.72 0.57
N PRO A 158 9.16 -15.95 -0.46
CA PRO A 158 8.83 -14.53 -0.27
C PRO A 158 7.69 -14.31 0.73
N ASN A 159 7.87 -13.35 1.62
CA ASN A 159 6.90 -12.98 2.64
C ASN A 159 6.99 -11.49 3.00
N GLY A 160 6.05 -11.03 3.82
CA GLY A 160 6.09 -9.71 4.44
C GLY A 160 5.25 -8.64 3.77
N LEU A 161 5.32 -7.45 4.34
CA LEU A 161 4.47 -6.31 4.03
C LEU A 161 5.07 -5.39 2.96
N GLU A 162 4.26 -5.01 1.97
CA GLU A 162 4.50 -3.86 1.10
C GLU A 162 3.23 -3.04 0.88
N THR A 163 3.40 -1.77 0.52
CA THR A 163 2.31 -0.87 0.13
C THR A 163 2.69 -0.14 -1.15
N TYR A 164 1.69 0.20 -1.96
CA TYR A 164 1.85 0.78 -3.28
C TYR A 164 1.09 2.09 -3.41
N TYR A 165 1.63 3.00 -4.21
CA TYR A 165 0.97 4.23 -4.65
C TYR A 165 1.21 4.46 -6.15
N TYR A 166 0.43 5.36 -6.75
CA TYR A 166 0.60 5.73 -8.17
C TYR A 166 1.89 6.58 -8.36
N PRO A 167 2.77 6.25 -9.33
CA PRO A 167 3.98 7.03 -9.60
C PRO A 167 3.70 8.54 -9.75
N GLY A 168 4.44 9.36 -9.00
CA GLY A 168 4.29 10.82 -8.99
C GLY A 168 3.17 11.35 -8.07
N SER A 169 2.39 10.48 -7.41
CA SER A 169 1.39 10.89 -6.43
C SER A 169 2.02 11.19 -5.06
N THR A 170 2.19 12.48 -4.72
CA THR A 170 2.69 12.91 -3.40
C THR A 170 1.76 12.46 -2.27
N ASN A 171 0.45 12.67 -2.42
CA ASN A 171 -0.53 12.25 -1.41
C ASN A 171 -0.72 10.73 -1.36
N GLY A 172 -0.69 10.04 -2.50
CA GLY A 172 -0.72 8.58 -2.53
C GLY A 172 0.49 7.99 -1.83
N GLN A 173 1.69 8.57 -2.03
CA GLN A 173 2.89 8.17 -1.32
C GLN A 173 2.76 8.39 0.20
N LYS A 174 2.21 9.54 0.62
CA LYS A 174 1.95 9.81 2.05
C LYS A 174 0.98 8.77 2.62
N LEU A 175 -0.15 8.52 1.96
CA LEU A 175 -1.13 7.51 2.38
C LEU A 175 -0.50 6.12 2.50
N ALA A 176 0.23 5.66 1.48
CA ALA A 176 0.93 4.38 1.51
C ALA A 176 1.94 4.30 2.65
N THR A 177 2.68 5.39 2.90
CA THR A 177 3.65 5.47 4.00
C THR A 177 3.00 5.41 5.37
N ASP A 178 1.90 6.14 5.59
CA ASP A 178 1.19 6.16 6.87
C ASP A 178 0.54 4.80 7.17
N LEU A 179 -0.04 4.16 6.16
CA LEU A 179 -0.52 2.77 6.24
C LEU A 179 0.63 1.81 6.61
N TYR A 180 1.72 1.85 5.85
CA TYR A 180 2.89 1.00 6.08
C TYR A 180 3.45 1.15 7.50
N ASN A 181 3.55 2.39 8.00
CA ASN A 181 4.08 2.68 9.33
C ASN A 181 3.24 2.09 10.47
N LYS A 182 1.92 1.97 10.30
CA LYS A 182 1.06 1.30 11.28
C LYS A 182 1.04 -0.20 11.09
N LEU A 183 1.07 -0.68 9.85
CA LEU A 183 1.02 -2.11 9.54
C LEU A 183 2.31 -2.84 9.94
N LYS A 184 3.48 -2.21 9.81
CA LYS A 184 4.80 -2.85 10.00
C LYS A 184 5.01 -3.52 11.35
N ALA A 185 4.32 -3.10 12.41
CA ALA A 185 4.41 -3.73 13.72
C ALA A 185 3.91 -5.18 13.75
N ASN A 186 3.14 -5.60 12.74
CA ASN A 186 2.61 -6.96 12.62
C ASN A 186 3.54 -7.91 11.84
N TYR A 187 4.66 -7.43 11.31
CA TYR A 187 5.50 -8.18 10.38
C TYR A 187 6.97 -8.19 10.80
N SER A 188 7.64 -9.32 10.60
CA SER A 188 9.10 -9.43 10.72
C SER A 188 9.81 -9.05 9.43
N THR A 189 9.20 -9.35 8.27
CA THR A 189 9.74 -8.98 6.95
C THR A 189 9.05 -7.73 6.43
N LEU A 190 9.85 -6.73 6.09
CA LEU A 190 9.43 -5.40 5.68
C LEU A 190 9.95 -5.11 4.28
N ARG A 191 9.05 -4.98 3.31
CA ARG A 191 9.38 -4.84 1.87
C ARG A 191 9.22 -3.42 1.33
N GLY A 192 8.76 -2.51 2.19
CA GLY A 192 8.76 -1.07 1.92
C GLY A 192 7.50 -0.53 1.26
N VAL A 193 7.55 0.79 1.03
CA VAL A 193 6.57 1.55 0.26
C VAL A 193 7.09 1.67 -1.17
N LYS A 194 6.28 1.31 -2.15
CA LYS A 194 6.65 1.21 -3.57
C LYS A 194 5.66 1.97 -4.43
N SER A 195 6.01 2.20 -5.69
CA SER A 195 5.09 2.77 -6.68
C SER A 195 4.83 1.78 -7.80
N ALA A 196 3.59 1.71 -8.28
CA ALA A 196 3.19 0.85 -9.38
C ALA A 196 2.02 1.47 -10.16
N ASP A 197 1.95 1.20 -11.45
CA ASP A 197 0.87 1.67 -12.33
C ASP A 197 -0.34 0.72 -12.32
N PHE A 198 -0.77 0.32 -11.12
CA PHE A 198 -1.96 -0.50 -10.95
C PHE A 198 -3.20 0.32 -11.32
N TYR A 199 -4.14 -0.32 -12.01
CA TYR A 199 -5.33 0.31 -12.57
C TYR A 199 -6.08 1.14 -11.53
N VAL A 200 -6.31 0.56 -10.34
CA VAL A 200 -7.05 1.23 -9.26
C VAL A 200 -6.30 2.40 -8.63
N LEU A 201 -4.97 2.45 -8.75
CA LEU A 201 -4.16 3.58 -8.27
C LEU A 201 -4.14 4.73 -9.30
N HIS A 202 -4.16 4.36 -10.59
CA HIS A 202 -4.13 5.28 -11.72
C HIS A 202 -5.47 5.99 -11.91
N TYR A 203 -6.56 5.23 -12.01
CA TYR A 203 -7.86 5.72 -12.50
C TYR A 203 -8.85 6.18 -11.43
N THR A 204 -8.46 6.15 -10.16
CA THR A 204 -9.12 6.91 -9.11
C THR A 204 -8.74 8.39 -9.19
N ASN A 205 -9.71 9.29 -9.05
CA ASN A 205 -9.52 10.75 -9.08
C ASN A 205 -8.92 11.32 -7.77
N MET A 206 -8.81 10.51 -6.73
CA MET A 206 -8.27 10.87 -5.41
C MET A 206 -6.96 10.12 -5.13
N PRO A 207 -6.21 10.50 -4.07
CA PRO A 207 -5.05 9.75 -3.64
C PRO A 207 -5.43 8.32 -3.29
N ALA A 208 -4.60 7.37 -3.73
CA ALA A 208 -4.88 5.95 -3.61
C ALA A 208 -3.65 5.21 -3.10
N SER A 209 -3.89 4.17 -2.31
CA SER A 209 -2.87 3.21 -1.89
C SER A 209 -3.40 1.78 -2.02
N LEU A 210 -2.52 0.83 -2.28
CA LEU A 210 -2.81 -0.61 -2.29
C LEU A 210 -1.85 -1.30 -1.34
N GLY A 211 -2.38 -2.07 -0.38
CA GLY A 211 -1.55 -2.83 0.54
C GLY A 211 -1.49 -4.31 0.18
N GLU A 212 -0.28 -4.84 0.09
CA GLU A 212 0.01 -6.27 -0.01
C GLU A 212 0.41 -6.78 1.38
N THR A 213 -0.54 -7.39 2.06
CA THR A 213 -0.42 -7.71 3.50
C THR A 213 0.08 -9.12 3.78
N GLY A 214 1.18 -9.46 3.11
CA GLY A 214 1.81 -10.78 3.18
C GLY A 214 1.72 -11.52 1.85
N PHE A 215 2.19 -12.77 1.85
CA PHE A 215 2.21 -13.65 0.68
C PHE A 215 1.39 -14.92 0.93
N ILE A 216 0.34 -15.16 0.14
CA ILE A 216 -0.51 -16.34 0.29
C ILE A 216 0.26 -17.63 0.02
N SER A 217 1.32 -17.58 -0.79
CA SER A 217 2.20 -18.71 -1.11
C SER A 217 3.16 -19.05 0.05
N ASN A 218 3.38 -18.14 0.99
CA ASN A 218 4.25 -18.36 2.14
C ASN A 218 3.47 -18.92 3.33
N ALA A 219 3.98 -20.01 3.91
CA ALA A 219 3.29 -20.71 4.99
C ALA A 219 3.13 -19.87 6.28
N THR A 220 4.10 -19.02 6.61
CA THR A 220 4.03 -18.17 7.82
C THR A 220 2.98 -17.08 7.64
N ASP A 221 3.03 -16.34 6.53
CA ASP A 221 2.05 -15.31 6.22
C ASP A 221 0.64 -15.91 6.10
N ALA A 222 0.47 -17.03 5.38
CA ALA A 222 -0.82 -17.70 5.26
C ALA A 222 -1.37 -18.17 6.62
N THR A 223 -0.52 -18.67 7.52
CA THR A 223 -0.93 -19.05 8.89
C THR A 223 -1.42 -17.84 9.67
N ASN A 224 -0.72 -16.71 9.58
CA ASN A 224 -1.14 -15.45 10.19
C ASN A 224 -2.46 -14.97 9.58
N LEU A 225 -2.61 -14.98 8.25
CA LEU A 225 -3.81 -14.52 7.55
C LEU A 225 -5.06 -15.36 7.83
N LYS A 226 -4.91 -16.62 8.23
CA LYS A 226 -6.01 -17.45 8.76
C LYS A 226 -6.47 -17.00 10.16
N SER A 227 -5.59 -16.41 10.95
CA SER A 227 -5.87 -15.99 12.32
C SER A 227 -6.81 -14.80 12.37
N ALA A 228 -7.93 -14.95 13.10
CA ALA A 228 -8.87 -13.85 13.34
C ALA A 228 -8.21 -12.69 14.10
N THR A 229 -7.32 -12.99 15.06
CA THR A 229 -6.59 -11.98 15.83
C THR A 229 -5.65 -11.18 14.93
N PHE A 230 -4.90 -11.86 14.05
CA PHE A 230 -4.00 -11.18 13.14
C PHE A 230 -4.76 -10.28 12.16
N LYS A 231 -5.85 -10.78 11.55
CA LYS A 231 -6.72 -9.97 10.69
C LYS A 231 -7.32 -8.77 11.41
N GLN A 232 -7.69 -8.92 12.68
CA GLN A 232 -8.15 -7.81 13.51
C GLN A 232 -7.05 -6.78 13.76
N ASN A 233 -5.82 -7.22 14.06
CA ASN A 233 -4.68 -6.32 14.25
C ASN A 233 -4.34 -5.55 12.97
N LEU A 234 -4.34 -6.23 11.81
CA LEU A 234 -4.18 -5.56 10.51
C LEU A 234 -5.27 -4.54 10.28
N ALA A 235 -6.53 -4.90 10.55
CA ALA A 235 -7.66 -4.01 10.33
C ALA A 235 -7.57 -2.71 11.16
N VAL A 236 -7.16 -2.83 12.43
CA VAL A 236 -6.89 -1.69 13.32
C VAL A 236 -5.70 -0.87 12.80
N ALA A 237 -4.62 -1.52 12.38
CA ALA A 237 -3.44 -0.84 11.85
C ALA A 237 -3.75 -0.06 10.56
N TYR A 238 -4.54 -0.62 9.64
CA TYR A 238 -5.05 0.08 8.47
C TYR A 238 -5.86 1.32 8.88
N ALA A 239 -6.81 1.16 9.80
CA ALA A 239 -7.65 2.26 10.27
C ALA A 239 -6.82 3.38 10.90
N GLN A 240 -5.84 3.04 11.73
CA GLN A 240 -4.91 3.99 12.33
C GLN A 240 -4.02 4.67 11.28
N GLY A 241 -3.61 3.95 10.23
CA GLY A 241 -2.81 4.54 9.15
C GLY A 241 -3.63 5.55 8.35
N MET A 242 -4.89 5.23 8.06
CA MET A 242 -5.85 6.17 7.45
C MET A 242 -6.13 7.37 8.35
N HIS A 243 -6.21 7.16 9.66
CA HIS A 243 -6.39 8.24 10.64
C HIS A 243 -5.21 9.21 10.63
N VAL A 244 -3.98 8.70 10.74
CA VAL A 244 -2.75 9.52 10.65
C VAL A 244 -2.66 10.22 9.29
N TYR A 245 -3.05 9.55 8.20
CA TYR A 245 -3.04 10.16 6.88
C TYR A 245 -3.90 11.43 6.82
N TRP A 246 -5.12 11.36 7.36
CA TRP A 246 -6.11 12.42 7.24
C TRP A 246 -5.98 13.51 8.32
N TRP A 247 -5.84 13.12 9.60
CA TRP A 247 -5.80 14.05 10.73
C TRP A 247 -4.37 14.42 11.17
N GLY A 248 -3.36 13.65 10.78
CA GLY A 248 -1.95 13.96 11.06
C GLY A 248 -1.43 13.57 12.44
N PHE A 249 -2.20 12.84 13.26
CA PHE A 249 -1.80 12.32 14.58
C PHE A 249 -2.30 10.89 14.80
#